data_AF-A0A5C6EN70-F1
#
_entry.id   AF-A0A5C6EN70-F1
#
_cell.length_a   1.000
_cell.length_b   1.000
_cell.length_c   1.000
_cell.angle_alpha   90.00
_cell.angle_beta   90.00
_cell.angle_gamma   90.00
#
_symmetry.space_group_name_H-M   'P 1'
#
loop_
_entity.id
_entity.type
_entity.pdbx_description
1 polymer ?
#
loop_
_entity_poly.entity_id
_entity_poly.type
_entity_poly.pdbx_seq_one_letter_code
_entity_poly.pdbx_strand_id
1 'polypeptide(L)'
;MGKTTAVFFTLAWLLFAVAMDKDVAAADVDRTTVYIPLAANHAPNARLIAVQHPAEALGDSQNAGWNAYLRVWQSHHADPSATPIRRMLGLPLGDAPTWSAKRSRSAPTWLGWRPGTYAEVETPHFVIYSQAGKSDSAAVAKDLERCYWAWTQMFFPIWEASDQVTVMLKQLKPDQSVASYLDEHPSRLSTKRKLRIVLFRDASEYARVLSRDVPGIERSTGFYSDVRKTMFLYASENDDAATRRHELVHQLFREATRSGLGRSMPGEQSGFWLVEGIAGYFESLFVGDTFATVGGWDSPRLQFGRYRTLVGGDQMSIDELQIDGRLAAQKRGDIARWYAHAITQTHRLMDDGNASDRIWVYQQLANLYDVKAKLPDAKSPNPSGDENTRAFLAIDDETLIDNAPVRSLESLCLAGCQVTEKGIASIGVQPELTWLDLARLPIGNDAVRGIAASPRKIEQLTLEATQVDSDLTDWIGNAVNLRELDLSWTRTDDRVIAAIEPAKKLSVLWMTGTQITDESIPQISAMQELKSVDVQRTNVTASGIESLRKATSADINPLELRTATP
;
A
#
# COMPACT_ATOMS: atom_id res chain seq x y z
N MET A 1 -5.88 -23.22 53.74
CA MET A 1 -6.53 -23.97 52.63
C MET A 1 -8.01 -23.62 52.63
N GLY A 2 -8.67 -23.05 51.64
CA GLY A 2 -8.30 -22.46 50.36
C GLY A 2 -9.61 -21.87 49.79
N LYS A 3 -9.62 -20.56 49.54
CA LYS A 3 -10.55 -19.76 48.71
C LYS A 3 -9.68 -18.55 48.35
N THR A 4 -9.36 -18.22 47.10
CA THR A 4 -10.24 -17.68 46.06
C THR A 4 -9.36 -17.59 44.80
N THR A 5 -9.62 -18.38 43.75
CA THR A 5 -8.92 -18.24 42.47
C THR A 5 -9.80 -18.82 41.36
N ALA A 6 -10.77 -18.03 40.91
CA ALA A 6 -11.62 -18.40 39.78
C ALA A 6 -12.29 -17.17 39.13
N VAL A 7 -11.56 -16.07 38.93
CA VAL A 7 -12.00 -14.95 38.07
C VAL A 7 -10.75 -14.22 37.57
N PHE A 8 -9.97 -14.77 36.63
CA PHE A 8 -8.95 -13.96 35.91
C PHE A 8 -8.50 -14.52 34.55
N PHE A 9 -9.03 -15.66 34.07
CA PHE A 9 -8.56 -16.27 32.81
C PHE A 9 -9.57 -16.30 31.65
N THR A 10 -10.72 -15.64 31.78
CA THR A 10 -11.78 -15.66 30.76
C THR A 10 -12.12 -14.30 30.14
N LEU A 11 -11.48 -13.19 30.56
CA LEU A 11 -11.68 -11.88 29.91
C LEU A 11 -10.63 -11.53 28.83
N ALA A 12 -9.44 -12.16 28.85
CA ALA A 12 -8.38 -11.86 27.88
C ALA A 12 -8.59 -12.55 26.50
N TRP A 13 -9.45 -13.57 26.42
CA TRP A 13 -9.78 -14.25 25.17
C TRP A 13 -11.08 -13.75 24.52
N LEU A 14 -11.91 -12.98 25.23
CA LEU A 14 -13.11 -12.34 24.66
C LEU A 14 -12.87 -10.95 24.08
N LEU A 15 -11.71 -10.32 24.33
CA LEU A 15 -11.30 -9.06 23.70
C LEU A 15 -10.45 -9.25 22.43
N PHE A 16 -9.97 -10.47 22.17
CA PHE A 16 -9.26 -10.82 20.93
C PHE A 16 -10.17 -11.44 19.85
N ALA A 17 -11.42 -11.80 20.21
CA ALA A 17 -12.40 -12.39 19.31
C ALA A 17 -13.47 -11.41 18.78
N VAL A 18 -13.27 -10.09 18.98
CA VAL A 18 -14.10 -9.01 18.40
C VAL A 18 -13.29 -8.18 17.38
N ALA A 19 -12.09 -8.64 17.03
CA ALA A 19 -11.25 -8.02 16.01
C ALA A 19 -11.30 -8.84 14.71
N MET A 20 -12.47 -9.01 14.09
CA MET A 20 -12.59 -9.43 12.67
C MET A 20 -14.03 -9.36 12.13
N ASP A 21 -14.81 -8.37 12.58
CA ASP A 21 -15.98 -7.90 11.84
C ASP A 21 -16.05 -6.37 12.02
N LYS A 22 -14.96 -5.69 11.63
CA LYS A 22 -14.97 -4.23 11.48
C LYS A 22 -15.59 -3.93 10.12
N ASP A 23 -16.91 -4.06 10.03
CA ASP A 23 -17.68 -3.40 8.98
C ASP A 23 -17.27 -1.92 9.01
N VAL A 24 -16.55 -1.48 7.97
CA VAL A 24 -16.13 -0.08 7.80
C VAL A 24 -17.38 0.78 7.96
N ALA A 25 -17.43 1.55 9.04
CA ALA A 25 -18.53 2.46 9.27
C ALA A 25 -18.53 3.46 8.11
N ALA A 26 -19.69 3.56 7.47
CA ALA A 26 -19.91 4.32 6.26
C ALA A 26 -19.84 5.84 6.53
N ALA A 27 -18.63 6.40 6.59
CA ALA A 27 -18.30 7.82 6.45
C ALA A 27 -16.80 7.95 6.10
N ASP A 28 -16.45 8.88 5.21
CA ASP A 28 -15.09 9.39 4.91
C ASP A 28 -14.19 8.76 3.82
N VAL A 29 -14.44 9.20 2.58
CA VAL A 29 -13.59 9.67 1.46
C VAL A 29 -12.08 9.32 1.29
N ASP A 30 -11.33 8.74 2.23
CA ASP A 30 -9.85 8.65 2.06
C ASP A 30 -9.35 7.50 1.15
N ARG A 31 -10.25 6.61 0.71
CA ARG A 31 -9.93 5.43 -0.12
C ARG A 31 -11.12 4.97 -0.97
N THR A 32 -10.83 4.18 -2.00
CA THR A 32 -11.84 3.51 -2.82
C THR A 32 -12.16 2.12 -2.29
N THR A 33 -13.43 1.84 -2.00
CA THR A 33 -13.91 0.49 -1.65
C THR A 33 -14.53 -0.20 -2.87
N VAL A 34 -14.28 -1.49 -3.06
CA VAL A 34 -14.84 -2.30 -4.15
C VAL A 34 -15.21 -3.70 -3.66
N TYR A 35 -16.13 -4.34 -4.36
CA TYR A 35 -16.49 -5.73 -4.07
C TYR A 35 -15.40 -6.70 -4.50
N ILE A 36 -15.31 -7.84 -3.81
CA ILE A 36 -14.51 -8.98 -4.28
C ILE A 36 -15.39 -10.23 -4.38
N PRO A 37 -15.00 -11.24 -5.18
CA PRO A 37 -15.72 -12.51 -5.23
C PRO A 37 -15.79 -13.20 -3.87
N LEU A 38 -17.01 -13.50 -3.44
CA LEU A 38 -17.29 -14.35 -2.28
C LEU A 38 -17.41 -15.84 -2.65
N ALA A 39 -17.08 -16.71 -1.69
CA ALA A 39 -17.35 -18.14 -1.79
C ALA A 39 -18.87 -18.39 -1.89
N ALA A 40 -19.30 -19.47 -2.55
CA ALA A 40 -20.72 -19.72 -2.77
C ALA A 40 -21.47 -20.01 -1.46
N ASN A 41 -20.79 -20.60 -0.49
CA ASN A 41 -21.27 -20.89 0.86
C ASN A 41 -21.12 -19.73 1.84
N HIS A 42 -20.60 -18.57 1.42
CA HIS A 42 -20.49 -17.42 2.31
C HIS A 42 -21.89 -17.00 2.76
N ALA A 43 -22.07 -16.75 4.06
CA ALA A 43 -23.38 -16.42 4.61
C ALA A 43 -23.91 -15.14 3.94
N PRO A 44 -25.17 -15.11 3.50
CA PRO A 44 -25.78 -13.90 2.99
C PRO A 44 -25.68 -12.78 4.03
N ASN A 45 -25.10 -11.64 3.66
CA ASN A 45 -25.06 -10.47 4.53
C ASN A 45 -26.18 -9.51 4.14
N ALA A 46 -27.07 -9.19 5.08
CA ALA A 46 -28.16 -8.24 4.87
C ALA A 46 -27.67 -6.78 4.83
N ARG A 47 -26.47 -6.50 5.35
CA ARG A 47 -25.81 -5.20 5.21
C ARG A 47 -25.01 -5.20 3.93
N LEU A 48 -25.63 -4.71 2.86
CA LEU A 48 -24.87 -4.13 1.76
C LEU A 48 -24.13 -2.93 2.35
N ILE A 49 -22.82 -3.07 2.59
CA ILE A 49 -21.98 -1.89 2.70
C ILE A 49 -22.18 -1.18 1.37
N ALA A 50 -22.85 -0.04 1.39
CA ALA A 50 -22.93 0.79 0.21
C ALA A 50 -21.48 0.98 -0.24
N VAL A 51 -21.14 0.51 -1.44
CA VAL A 51 -19.86 0.87 -2.04
C VAL A 51 -19.87 2.38 -2.06
N GLN A 52 -19.13 2.99 -1.16
CA GLN A 52 -18.98 4.42 -1.16
C GLN A 52 -18.04 4.73 -2.32
N HIS A 53 -18.45 5.71 -3.13
CA HIS A 53 -17.75 6.30 -4.28
C HIS A 53 -17.98 5.84 -5.73
N PRO A 54 -18.71 4.77 -6.09
CA PRO A 54 -18.86 4.50 -7.51
C PRO A 54 -19.93 5.33 -8.20
N ALA A 55 -20.85 5.96 -7.45
CA ALA A 55 -21.86 6.84 -8.05
C ALA A 55 -21.42 8.32 -8.12
N GLU A 56 -20.68 8.82 -7.12
CA GLU A 56 -20.35 10.27 -7.02
C GLU A 56 -18.88 10.59 -7.32
N ALA A 57 -17.90 9.74 -6.95
CA ALA A 57 -16.48 10.03 -7.18
C ALA A 57 -15.88 9.33 -8.40
N LEU A 58 -16.51 8.29 -8.95
CA LEU A 58 -16.07 7.62 -10.19
C LEU A 58 -16.54 8.30 -11.49
N GLY A 59 -17.03 9.54 -11.41
CA GLY A 59 -17.55 10.28 -12.56
C GLY A 59 -18.99 9.87 -12.91
N ASP A 60 -19.88 10.22 -12.00
CA ASP A 60 -21.33 10.34 -12.12
C ASP A 60 -22.17 9.09 -12.49
N SER A 61 -23.36 9.12 -11.90
CA SER A 61 -24.62 8.43 -12.11
C SER A 61 -25.10 8.24 -13.57
N GLN A 62 -24.32 8.63 -14.58
CA GLN A 62 -24.74 8.71 -15.99
C GLN A 62 -24.29 7.53 -16.85
N ASN A 63 -23.31 6.72 -16.42
CA ASN A 63 -22.97 5.49 -17.16
C ASN A 63 -23.88 4.33 -16.72
N ALA A 64 -25.00 4.16 -17.43
CA ALA A 64 -25.97 3.09 -17.15
C ALA A 64 -25.34 1.68 -17.12
N GLY A 65 -24.31 1.43 -17.93
CA GLY A 65 -23.59 0.15 -17.95
C GLY A 65 -22.79 -0.09 -16.68
N TRP A 66 -22.13 0.95 -16.16
CA TRP A 66 -21.40 0.89 -14.90
C TRP A 66 -22.34 0.65 -13.72
N ASN A 67 -23.42 1.43 -13.64
CA ASN A 67 -24.43 1.25 -12.59
C ASN A 67 -25.01 -0.17 -12.60
N ALA A 68 -25.28 -0.72 -13.79
CA ALA A 68 -25.74 -2.10 -13.92
C ALA A 68 -24.66 -3.11 -13.46
N TYR A 69 -23.38 -2.87 -13.77
CA TYR A 69 -22.28 -3.71 -13.30
C TYR A 69 -22.15 -3.72 -11.77
N LEU A 70 -22.27 -2.56 -11.12
CA LEU A 70 -22.25 -2.45 -9.66
C LEU A 70 -23.44 -3.18 -9.03
N ARG A 71 -24.63 -3.11 -9.65
CA ARG A 71 -25.80 -3.89 -9.24
C ARG A 71 -25.56 -5.39 -9.31
N VAL A 72 -24.79 -5.88 -10.28
CA VAL A 72 -24.38 -7.30 -10.35
C VAL A 72 -23.55 -7.68 -9.14
N TRP A 73 -22.55 -6.87 -8.77
CA TRP A 73 -21.73 -7.14 -7.58
C TRP A 73 -22.50 -7.03 -6.27
N GLN A 74 -23.35 -6.02 -6.12
CA GLN A 74 -24.28 -5.90 -4.99
C GLN A 74 -25.15 -7.16 -4.87
N SER A 75 -25.69 -7.66 -5.98
CA SER A 75 -26.52 -8.86 -6.00
C SER A 75 -25.70 -10.13 -5.70
N HIS A 76 -24.45 -10.22 -6.17
CA HIS A 76 -23.52 -11.29 -5.80
C HIS A 76 -23.22 -11.29 -4.29
N HIS A 77 -23.09 -10.12 -3.69
CA HIS A 77 -22.82 -9.99 -2.25
C HIS A 77 -24.04 -10.34 -1.39
N ALA A 78 -25.23 -9.96 -1.86
CA ALA A 78 -26.49 -10.32 -1.20
C ALA A 78 -26.79 -11.82 -1.28
N ASP A 79 -26.46 -12.47 -2.40
CA ASP A 79 -26.57 -13.92 -2.58
C ASP A 79 -25.34 -14.48 -3.32
N PRO A 80 -24.27 -14.84 -2.59
CA PRO A 80 -23.05 -15.38 -3.18
C PRO A 80 -23.24 -16.70 -3.91
N SER A 81 -24.34 -17.41 -3.66
CA SER A 81 -24.65 -18.72 -4.24
C SER A 81 -25.38 -18.62 -5.59
N ALA A 82 -25.87 -17.42 -5.95
CA ALA A 82 -26.65 -17.17 -7.15
C ALA A 82 -25.93 -17.61 -8.42
N THR A 83 -26.26 -18.81 -8.90
CA THR A 83 -25.64 -19.44 -10.07
C THR A 83 -25.67 -18.57 -11.33
N PRO A 84 -26.75 -17.81 -11.65
CA PRO A 84 -26.78 -16.96 -12.85
C PRO A 84 -25.74 -15.84 -12.78
N ILE A 85 -25.58 -15.22 -11.60
CA ILE A 85 -24.62 -14.14 -11.36
C ILE A 85 -23.18 -14.69 -11.42
N ARG A 86 -22.91 -15.80 -10.73
CA ARG A 86 -21.59 -16.45 -10.76
C ARG A 86 -21.22 -16.85 -12.19
N ARG A 87 -22.17 -17.38 -12.97
CA ARG A 87 -21.97 -17.71 -14.38
C ARG A 87 -21.65 -16.48 -15.23
N MET A 88 -22.38 -15.38 -15.03
CA MET A 88 -22.14 -14.12 -15.73
C MET A 88 -20.72 -13.60 -15.46
N LEU A 89 -20.32 -13.54 -14.19
CA LEU A 89 -18.99 -13.10 -13.77
C LEU A 89 -17.89 -14.13 -14.06
N GLY A 90 -18.22 -15.36 -14.46
CA GLY A 90 -17.23 -16.42 -14.68
C GLY A 90 -16.59 -16.94 -13.38
N LEU A 91 -17.26 -16.76 -12.24
CA LEU A 91 -16.85 -17.28 -10.95
C LEU A 91 -17.09 -18.79 -10.84
N PRO A 92 -16.31 -19.53 -10.02
CA PRO A 92 -16.55 -20.95 -9.76
C PRO A 92 -17.96 -21.18 -9.25
N LEU A 93 -18.71 -22.20 -9.70
CA LEU A 93 -20.09 -22.40 -9.19
C LEU A 93 -20.15 -22.97 -7.76
N GLY A 94 -19.06 -23.56 -7.27
CA GLY A 94 -18.92 -24.02 -5.88
C GLY A 94 -17.90 -23.20 -5.09
N ASP A 95 -17.56 -23.70 -3.90
CA ASP A 95 -16.73 -22.98 -2.91
C ASP A 95 -15.24 -22.98 -3.22
N ALA A 96 -14.75 -24.03 -3.87
CA ALA A 96 -13.34 -24.13 -4.22
C ALA A 96 -13.07 -23.47 -5.58
N PRO A 97 -11.99 -22.69 -5.73
CA PRO A 97 -11.49 -22.36 -7.06
C PRO A 97 -11.22 -23.67 -7.81
N THR A 98 -11.87 -23.84 -8.96
CA THR A 98 -11.80 -25.06 -9.79
C THR A 98 -10.46 -25.22 -10.53
N TRP A 99 -9.45 -24.44 -10.16
CA TRP A 99 -8.26 -24.22 -10.96
C TRP A 99 -7.24 -25.27 -10.54
N SER A 100 -7.04 -26.29 -11.37
CA SER A 100 -6.08 -27.35 -11.09
C SER A 100 -4.78 -27.10 -11.84
N ALA A 101 -3.67 -27.14 -11.09
CA ALA A 101 -2.33 -27.12 -11.66
C ALA A 101 -2.09 -28.44 -12.43
N LYS A 102 -2.04 -28.37 -13.76
CA LYS A 102 -1.79 -29.54 -14.62
C LYS A 102 -0.37 -29.52 -15.18
N ARG A 103 0.27 -30.69 -15.33
CA ARG A 103 1.52 -30.77 -16.09
C ARG A 103 1.24 -30.34 -17.53
N SER A 104 2.01 -29.39 -18.03
CA SER A 104 1.76 -28.79 -19.34
C SER A 104 2.96 -28.91 -20.29
N ARG A 105 2.66 -28.74 -21.58
CA ARG A 105 3.59 -28.70 -22.71
C ARG A 105 3.45 -27.42 -23.54
N SER A 106 2.58 -26.50 -23.14
CA SER A 106 2.17 -25.32 -23.91
C SER A 106 2.91 -24.03 -23.52
N ALA A 107 3.79 -24.08 -22.51
CA ALA A 107 4.54 -22.89 -22.10
C ALA A 107 5.34 -22.33 -23.28
N PRO A 108 5.47 -21.00 -23.38
CA PRO A 108 6.24 -20.39 -24.45
C PRO A 108 7.66 -20.95 -24.57
N THR A 109 8.08 -21.27 -25.80
CA THR A 109 9.37 -21.92 -26.06
C THR A 109 10.57 -21.11 -25.61
N TRP A 110 10.47 -19.78 -25.61
CA TRP A 110 11.52 -18.86 -25.14
C TRP A 110 11.80 -18.95 -23.64
N LEU A 111 10.97 -19.64 -22.85
CA LEU A 111 11.29 -19.96 -21.45
C LEU A 111 12.38 -21.04 -21.33
N GLY A 112 12.57 -21.86 -22.37
CA GLY A 112 13.53 -22.97 -22.34
C GLY A 112 13.16 -24.09 -21.35
N TRP A 113 11.96 -24.05 -20.76
CA TRP A 113 11.49 -25.05 -19.81
C TRP A 113 11.17 -26.37 -20.51
N ARG A 114 11.63 -27.49 -19.93
CA ARG A 114 11.34 -28.82 -20.46
C ARG A 114 9.86 -29.15 -20.23
N PRO A 115 9.16 -29.73 -21.21
CA PRO A 115 7.77 -30.16 -21.02
C PRO A 115 7.62 -31.06 -19.78
N GLY A 116 6.62 -30.77 -18.94
CA GLY A 116 6.37 -31.50 -17.70
C GLY A 116 7.19 -31.08 -16.47
N THR A 117 8.13 -30.13 -16.58
CA THR A 117 8.87 -29.55 -15.44
C THR A 117 8.20 -28.32 -14.84
N TYR A 118 7.00 -27.99 -15.29
CA TYR A 118 6.20 -26.86 -14.83
C TYR A 118 4.72 -27.27 -14.80
N ALA A 119 3.96 -26.55 -14.00
CA ALA A 119 2.51 -26.61 -13.99
C ALA A 119 1.91 -25.46 -14.80
N GLU A 120 0.72 -25.68 -15.32
CA GLU A 120 -0.16 -24.65 -15.86
C GLU A 120 -1.37 -24.54 -14.94
N VAL A 121 -1.57 -23.34 -14.38
CA VAL A 121 -2.77 -22.99 -13.62
C VAL A 121 -3.60 -22.08 -14.49
N GLU A 122 -4.81 -22.54 -14.81
CA GLU A 122 -5.77 -21.75 -15.58
C GLU A 122 -6.86 -21.20 -14.67
N THR A 123 -7.01 -19.89 -14.69
CA THR A 123 -8.08 -19.15 -14.00
C THR A 123 -9.04 -18.59 -15.06
N PRO A 124 -10.16 -17.96 -14.67
CA PRO A 124 -11.02 -17.25 -15.62
C PRO A 124 -10.26 -16.23 -16.49
N HIS A 125 -9.37 -15.43 -15.91
CA HIS A 125 -8.70 -14.31 -16.58
C HIS A 125 -7.22 -14.57 -16.90
N PHE A 126 -6.59 -15.57 -16.28
CA PHE A 126 -5.15 -15.80 -16.34
C PHE A 126 -4.78 -17.22 -16.76
N VAL A 127 -3.61 -17.33 -17.39
CA VAL A 127 -2.86 -18.58 -17.53
C VAL A 127 -1.49 -18.38 -16.88
N ILE A 128 -1.20 -19.19 -15.87
CA ILE A 128 0.01 -19.10 -15.07
C ILE A 128 0.87 -20.33 -15.35
N TYR A 129 2.03 -20.13 -15.95
CA TYR A 129 3.05 -21.17 -16.08
C TYR A 129 3.96 -21.10 -14.86
N SER A 130 3.95 -22.14 -14.02
CA SER A 130 4.65 -22.10 -12.74
C SER A 130 5.62 -23.25 -12.52
N GLN A 131 6.80 -22.92 -12.00
CA GLN A 131 7.75 -23.86 -11.40
C GLN A 131 7.72 -23.82 -9.85
N ALA A 132 6.92 -22.94 -9.26
CA ALA A 132 6.77 -22.81 -7.82
C ALA A 132 5.94 -23.94 -7.20
N GLY A 133 5.86 -23.96 -5.86
CA GLY A 133 5.01 -24.88 -5.13
C GLY A 133 3.52 -24.68 -5.49
N LYS A 134 2.73 -25.74 -5.32
CA LYS A 134 1.27 -25.68 -5.57
C LYS A 134 0.57 -24.60 -4.71
N SER A 135 1.03 -24.44 -3.46
CA SER A 135 0.50 -23.43 -2.54
C SER A 135 0.75 -22.03 -3.07
N ASP A 136 2.00 -21.72 -3.42
CA ASP A 136 2.41 -20.40 -3.93
C ASP A 136 1.70 -20.07 -5.24
N SER A 137 1.61 -21.06 -6.15
CA SER A 137 0.85 -20.89 -7.40
C SER A 137 -0.62 -20.56 -7.16
N ALA A 138 -1.26 -21.22 -6.18
CA ALA A 138 -2.65 -20.97 -5.84
C ALA A 138 -2.84 -19.61 -5.16
N ALA A 139 -1.92 -19.21 -4.28
CA ALA A 139 -1.93 -17.91 -3.62
C ALA A 139 -1.79 -16.76 -4.64
N VAL A 140 -0.79 -16.85 -5.53
CA VAL A 140 -0.60 -15.89 -6.63
C VAL A 140 -1.84 -15.84 -7.52
N ALA A 141 -2.36 -17.00 -7.94
CA ALA A 141 -3.54 -17.05 -8.79
C ALA A 141 -4.74 -16.35 -8.14
N LYS A 142 -5.00 -16.62 -6.85
CA LYS A 142 -6.10 -16.02 -6.10
C LYS A 142 -5.94 -14.50 -6.00
N ASP A 143 -4.73 -14.02 -5.75
CA ASP A 143 -4.44 -12.59 -5.64
C ASP A 143 -4.62 -11.86 -6.98
N LEU A 144 -4.13 -12.43 -8.09
CA LEU A 144 -4.27 -11.87 -9.43
C LEU A 144 -5.75 -11.69 -9.81
N GLU A 145 -6.60 -12.69 -9.52
CA GLU A 145 -8.04 -12.63 -9.79
C GLU A 145 -8.75 -11.60 -8.91
N ARG A 146 -8.37 -11.49 -7.63
CA ARG A 146 -8.91 -10.46 -6.72
C ARG A 146 -8.52 -9.05 -7.20
N CYS A 147 -7.26 -8.86 -7.58
CA CYS A 147 -6.78 -7.60 -8.14
C CYS A 147 -7.48 -7.26 -9.47
N TYR A 148 -7.69 -8.24 -10.35
CA TYR A 148 -8.44 -8.06 -11.59
C TYR A 148 -9.84 -7.52 -11.31
N TRP A 149 -10.59 -8.14 -10.40
CA TRP A 149 -11.95 -7.69 -10.10
C TRP A 149 -12.02 -6.32 -9.45
N ALA A 150 -11.09 -6.00 -8.54
CA ALA A 150 -10.96 -4.64 -8.00
C ALA A 150 -10.71 -3.62 -9.12
N TRP A 151 -9.74 -3.91 -10.00
CA TRP A 151 -9.39 -3.05 -11.12
C TRP A 151 -10.56 -2.84 -12.10
N THR A 152 -11.32 -3.88 -12.47
CA THR A 152 -12.46 -3.72 -13.41
C THR A 152 -13.58 -2.84 -12.87
N GLN A 153 -13.79 -2.81 -11.55
CA GLN A 153 -14.81 -1.97 -10.93
C GLN A 153 -14.37 -0.52 -10.89
N MET A 154 -13.08 -0.25 -10.62
CA MET A 154 -12.54 1.11 -10.58
C MET A 154 -12.39 1.70 -11.98
N PHE A 155 -11.89 0.92 -12.94
CA PHE A 155 -11.59 1.38 -14.30
C PHE A 155 -12.59 0.89 -15.34
N PHE A 156 -13.84 0.67 -14.92
CA PHE A 156 -14.91 0.20 -15.80
C PHE A 156 -14.99 0.97 -17.14
N PRO A 157 -14.92 2.33 -17.19
CA PRO A 157 -15.07 3.05 -18.45
C PRO A 157 -14.00 2.75 -19.52
N ILE A 158 -12.80 2.33 -19.09
CA ILE A 158 -11.66 2.04 -19.97
C ILE A 158 -11.37 0.54 -20.10
N TRP A 159 -12.06 -0.29 -19.31
CA TRP A 159 -12.01 -1.75 -19.39
C TRP A 159 -12.61 -2.26 -20.71
N GLU A 160 -11.97 -3.24 -21.34
CA GLU A 160 -12.38 -3.70 -22.67
C GLU A 160 -13.79 -4.31 -22.73
N ALA A 161 -14.25 -4.93 -21.63
CA ALA A 161 -15.53 -5.62 -21.57
C ALA A 161 -16.69 -4.73 -21.09
N SER A 162 -16.44 -3.44 -20.85
CA SER A 162 -17.48 -2.49 -20.42
C SER A 162 -18.65 -2.40 -21.38
N ASP A 163 -18.41 -2.39 -22.70
CA ASP A 163 -19.51 -2.46 -23.68
C ASP A 163 -20.24 -3.81 -23.63
N GLN A 164 -19.53 -4.91 -23.38
CA GLN A 164 -20.15 -6.23 -23.27
C GLN A 164 -21.13 -6.24 -22.10
N VAL A 165 -20.71 -5.75 -20.93
CA VAL A 165 -21.58 -5.59 -19.75
C VAL A 165 -22.75 -4.66 -20.05
N THR A 166 -22.48 -3.51 -20.68
CA THR A 166 -23.50 -2.51 -21.02
C THR A 166 -24.58 -3.10 -21.94
N VAL A 167 -24.19 -3.92 -22.93
CA VAL A 167 -25.13 -4.58 -23.83
C VAL A 167 -25.89 -5.70 -23.11
N MET A 168 -25.20 -6.54 -22.32
CA MET A 168 -25.82 -7.65 -21.57
C MET A 168 -26.91 -7.17 -20.61
N LEU A 169 -26.69 -6.04 -19.95
CA LEU A 169 -27.58 -5.52 -18.91
C LEU A 169 -28.49 -4.38 -19.39
N LYS A 170 -28.50 -4.07 -20.70
CA LYS A 170 -29.24 -2.93 -21.26
C LYS A 170 -30.73 -2.94 -20.93
N GLN A 171 -31.33 -4.12 -20.82
CA GLN A 171 -32.76 -4.31 -20.57
C GLN A 171 -33.10 -4.58 -19.10
N LEU A 172 -32.09 -4.65 -18.22
CA LEU A 172 -32.30 -4.84 -16.79
C LEU A 172 -33.03 -3.61 -16.21
N LYS A 173 -34.25 -3.82 -15.72
CA LYS A 173 -35.03 -2.74 -15.11
C LYS A 173 -34.47 -2.36 -13.73
N PRO A 174 -34.67 -1.11 -13.25
CA PRO A 174 -34.15 -0.66 -11.96
C PRO A 174 -34.59 -1.52 -10.75
N ASP A 175 -35.82 -2.04 -10.80
CA ASP A 175 -36.47 -2.83 -9.74
C ASP A 175 -36.39 -4.35 -9.94
N GLN A 176 -35.88 -4.81 -11.09
CA GLN A 176 -35.77 -6.24 -11.40
C GLN A 176 -34.57 -6.89 -10.69
N SER A 177 -34.76 -8.10 -10.18
CA SER A 177 -33.68 -8.94 -9.66
C SER A 177 -32.65 -9.25 -10.75
N VAL A 178 -31.37 -9.02 -10.46
CA VAL A 178 -30.26 -9.36 -11.37
C VAL A 178 -30.22 -10.86 -11.64
N ALA A 179 -30.41 -11.70 -10.62
CA ALA A 179 -30.38 -13.15 -10.77
C ALA A 179 -31.49 -13.64 -11.71
N SER A 180 -32.73 -13.17 -11.49
CA SER A 180 -33.87 -13.54 -12.34
C SER A 180 -33.71 -13.04 -13.78
N TYR A 181 -33.20 -11.81 -13.96
CA TYR A 181 -32.90 -11.28 -15.30
C TYR A 181 -31.87 -12.14 -16.04
N LEU A 182 -30.79 -12.57 -15.36
CA LEU A 182 -29.74 -13.39 -15.95
C LEU A 182 -30.18 -14.85 -16.19
N ASP A 183 -31.20 -15.35 -15.49
CA ASP A 183 -31.84 -16.63 -15.83
C ASP A 183 -32.67 -16.53 -17.11
N GLU A 184 -33.41 -15.43 -17.29
CA GLU A 184 -34.17 -15.15 -18.52
C GLU A 184 -33.26 -14.83 -19.70
N HIS A 185 -32.10 -14.23 -19.44
CA HIS A 185 -31.12 -13.80 -20.44
C HIS A 185 -29.72 -14.35 -20.14
N PRO A 186 -29.50 -15.68 -20.25
CA PRO A 186 -28.22 -16.30 -19.91
C PRO A 186 -27.07 -15.69 -20.68
N SER A 187 -26.12 -15.11 -19.96
CA SER A 187 -24.94 -14.46 -20.51
C SER A 187 -23.71 -14.77 -19.66
N ARG A 188 -22.52 -14.62 -20.27
CA ARG A 188 -21.23 -14.84 -19.62
C ARG A 188 -20.21 -13.85 -20.14
N LEU A 189 -19.52 -13.17 -19.23
CA LEU A 189 -18.38 -12.34 -19.58
C LEU A 189 -17.27 -13.23 -20.14
N SER A 190 -16.77 -12.82 -21.30
CA SER A 190 -15.74 -13.56 -22.01
C SER A 190 -14.59 -12.60 -22.28
N THR A 191 -13.41 -12.92 -21.74
CA THR A 191 -12.19 -12.26 -22.19
C THR A 191 -11.78 -12.82 -23.55
N LYS A 192 -11.27 -11.95 -24.43
CA LYS A 192 -10.75 -12.39 -25.73
C LYS A 192 -9.54 -13.32 -25.58
N ARG A 193 -8.76 -13.10 -24.52
CA ARG A 193 -7.54 -13.84 -24.22
C ARG A 193 -7.27 -13.81 -22.72
N LYS A 194 -6.78 -14.94 -22.18
CA LYS A 194 -6.24 -14.98 -20.83
C LYS A 194 -4.89 -14.28 -20.76
N LEU A 195 -4.71 -13.46 -19.73
CA LEU A 195 -3.47 -12.77 -19.41
C LEU A 195 -2.40 -13.79 -18.99
N ARG A 196 -1.19 -13.65 -19.50
CA ARG A 196 -0.12 -14.63 -19.26
C ARG A 196 0.75 -14.20 -18.08
N ILE A 197 0.97 -15.15 -17.17
CA ILE A 197 1.88 -15.02 -16.04
C ILE A 197 2.90 -16.16 -16.08
N VAL A 198 4.14 -15.86 -15.70
CA VAL A 198 5.19 -16.85 -15.46
C VAL A 198 5.64 -16.71 -14.02
N LEU A 199 5.52 -17.78 -13.25
CA LEU A 199 5.92 -17.85 -11.84
C LEU A 199 7.11 -18.80 -11.70
N PHE A 200 8.31 -18.23 -11.60
CA PHE A 200 9.54 -18.98 -11.34
C PHE A 200 9.55 -19.52 -9.91
N ARG A 201 10.34 -20.56 -9.70
CA ARG A 201 10.48 -21.21 -8.40
C ARG A 201 11.09 -20.28 -7.35
N ASP A 202 12.04 -19.44 -7.75
CA ASP A 202 12.85 -18.61 -6.87
C ASP A 202 13.50 -17.46 -7.65
N ALA A 203 14.08 -16.50 -6.92
CA ALA A 203 14.75 -15.32 -7.48
C ALA A 203 15.94 -15.69 -8.38
N SER A 204 16.65 -16.79 -8.09
CA SER A 204 17.82 -17.22 -8.87
C SER A 204 17.41 -17.68 -10.25
N GLU A 205 16.33 -18.47 -10.35
CA GLU A 205 15.77 -18.92 -11.62
C GLU A 205 15.21 -17.75 -12.44
N TYR A 206 14.50 -16.82 -11.78
CA TYR A 206 13.99 -15.60 -12.40
C TYR A 206 15.11 -14.77 -13.05
N ALA A 207 16.17 -14.47 -12.29
CA ALA A 207 17.33 -13.74 -12.80
C ALA A 207 18.03 -14.51 -13.94
N ARG A 208 18.20 -15.83 -13.79
CA ARG A 208 18.85 -16.68 -14.81
C ARG A 208 18.14 -16.64 -16.16
N VAL A 209 16.82 -16.63 -16.17
CA VAL A 209 16.02 -16.65 -17.40
C VAL A 209 15.88 -15.26 -18.02
N LEU A 210 15.76 -14.21 -17.21
CA LEU A 210 15.44 -12.87 -17.72
C LEU A 210 16.64 -11.93 -17.90
N SER A 211 17.73 -12.11 -17.16
CA SER A 211 18.89 -11.20 -17.18
C SER A 211 19.52 -11.00 -18.56
N ARG A 212 19.36 -11.98 -19.47
CA ARG A 212 19.84 -11.88 -20.85
C ARG A 212 19.11 -10.80 -21.66
N ASP A 213 17.81 -10.66 -21.41
CA ASP A 213 16.93 -9.76 -22.18
C ASP A 213 16.62 -8.47 -21.42
N VAL A 214 16.76 -8.48 -20.09
CA VAL A 214 16.46 -7.36 -19.20
C VAL A 214 17.62 -7.19 -18.21
N PRO A 215 18.63 -6.37 -18.52
CA PRO A 215 19.73 -6.09 -17.61
C PRO A 215 19.23 -5.47 -16.30
N GLY A 216 19.74 -5.93 -15.15
CA GLY A 216 19.37 -5.41 -13.82
C GLY A 216 18.10 -6.02 -13.22
N ILE A 217 17.48 -6.98 -13.89
CA ILE A 217 16.23 -7.62 -13.46
C ILE A 217 16.34 -8.31 -12.09
N GLU A 218 17.55 -8.71 -11.68
CA GLU A 218 17.83 -9.30 -10.37
C GLU A 218 17.52 -8.37 -9.19
N ARG A 219 17.35 -7.06 -9.45
CA ARG A 219 16.95 -6.06 -8.46
C ARG A 219 15.44 -5.89 -8.35
N SER A 220 14.67 -6.54 -9.22
CA SER A 220 13.21 -6.49 -9.21
C SER A 220 12.60 -7.78 -8.66
N THR A 221 11.48 -7.67 -7.97
CA THR A 221 10.68 -8.81 -7.50
C THR A 221 9.59 -9.22 -8.51
N GLY A 222 9.35 -8.41 -9.55
CA GLY A 222 8.45 -8.72 -10.66
C GLY A 222 8.73 -7.87 -11.91
N PHE A 223 8.17 -8.25 -13.05
CA PHE A 223 8.32 -7.49 -14.29
C PHE A 223 7.23 -7.81 -15.31
N TYR A 224 6.57 -6.78 -15.83
CA TYR A 224 5.71 -6.90 -17.00
C TYR A 224 6.45 -6.59 -18.31
N SER A 225 6.36 -7.52 -19.27
CA SER A 225 6.91 -7.35 -20.62
C SER A 225 5.82 -7.09 -21.66
N ASP A 226 5.81 -5.88 -22.20
CA ASP A 226 4.99 -5.49 -23.35
C ASP A 226 5.22 -6.35 -24.60
N VAL A 227 6.49 -6.65 -24.88
CA VAL A 227 6.89 -7.43 -26.05
C VAL A 227 6.34 -8.85 -25.96
N ARG A 228 6.42 -9.46 -24.76
CA ARG A 228 5.97 -10.85 -24.55
C ARG A 228 4.49 -10.93 -24.19
N LYS A 229 3.88 -9.80 -23.79
CA LYS A 229 2.53 -9.74 -23.20
C LYS A 229 2.43 -10.73 -22.04
N THR A 230 3.36 -10.58 -21.11
CA THR A 230 3.60 -11.56 -20.03
C THR A 230 4.21 -10.86 -18.84
N MET A 231 3.62 -11.13 -17.67
CA MET A 231 4.17 -10.74 -16.38
C MET A 231 5.00 -11.90 -15.80
N PHE A 232 6.13 -11.55 -15.21
CA PHE A 232 7.09 -12.46 -14.63
C PHE A 232 7.21 -12.22 -13.13
N LEU A 233 7.17 -13.30 -12.37
CA LEU A 233 7.20 -13.33 -10.91
C LEU A 233 8.06 -14.50 -10.44
N TYR A 234 8.49 -14.50 -9.18
CA TYR A 234 9.04 -15.69 -8.53
C TYR A 234 8.41 -15.92 -7.16
N ALA A 235 8.40 -17.18 -6.72
CA ALA A 235 8.01 -17.49 -5.35
C ALA A 235 9.10 -17.08 -4.36
N SER A 236 8.69 -16.44 -3.28
CA SER A 236 9.53 -15.94 -2.19
C SER A 236 8.84 -16.26 -0.87
N GLU A 237 9.62 -16.54 0.18
CA GLU A 237 9.10 -16.62 1.54
C GLU A 237 8.57 -15.26 2.03
N ASN A 238 9.11 -14.17 1.47
CA ASN A 238 8.63 -12.80 1.64
C ASN A 238 7.87 -12.37 0.38
N ASP A 239 6.84 -13.12 -0.02
CA ASP A 239 6.01 -12.78 -1.17
C ASP A 239 5.33 -11.42 -0.97
N ASP A 240 5.79 -10.40 -1.70
CA ASP A 240 5.23 -9.06 -1.64
C ASP A 240 4.10 -8.90 -2.66
N ALA A 241 2.87 -8.95 -2.16
CA ALA A 241 1.67 -8.74 -2.96
C ALA A 241 1.63 -7.33 -3.57
N ALA A 242 2.22 -6.31 -2.94
CA ALA A 242 2.23 -4.94 -3.44
C ALA A 242 3.00 -4.87 -4.77
N THR A 243 4.26 -5.31 -4.80
CA THR A 243 5.04 -5.30 -6.04
C THR A 243 4.39 -6.16 -7.14
N ARG A 244 3.82 -7.32 -6.79
CA ARG A 244 3.07 -8.13 -7.77
C ARG A 244 1.91 -7.35 -8.39
N ARG A 245 1.14 -6.62 -7.57
CA ARG A 245 -0.02 -5.86 -8.04
C ARG A 245 0.40 -4.65 -8.87
N HIS A 246 1.53 -3.99 -8.55
CA HIS A 246 2.13 -2.94 -9.38
C HIS A 246 2.33 -3.43 -10.82
N GLU A 247 3.04 -4.54 -10.99
CA GLU A 247 3.31 -5.14 -12.29
C GLU A 247 2.04 -5.67 -12.99
N LEU A 248 1.09 -6.21 -12.23
CA LEU A 248 -0.19 -6.63 -12.80
C LEU A 248 -0.96 -5.41 -13.34
N VAL A 249 -0.96 -4.28 -12.67
CA VAL A 249 -1.66 -3.08 -13.15
C VAL A 249 -1.10 -2.59 -14.49
N HIS A 250 0.22 -2.61 -14.67
CA HIS A 250 0.83 -2.36 -15.99
C HIS A 250 0.27 -3.31 -17.06
N GLN A 251 0.18 -4.60 -16.75
CA GLN A 251 -0.42 -5.58 -17.65
C GLN A 251 -1.90 -5.32 -17.91
N LEU A 252 -2.70 -5.00 -16.90
CA LEU A 252 -4.14 -4.77 -17.02
C LEU A 252 -4.44 -3.56 -17.89
N PHE A 253 -3.78 -2.43 -17.65
CA PHE A 253 -3.94 -1.27 -18.52
C PHE A 253 -3.51 -1.54 -19.96
N ARG A 254 -2.50 -2.38 -20.15
CA ARG A 254 -2.01 -2.70 -21.49
C ARG A 254 -2.86 -3.72 -22.25
N GLU A 255 -3.35 -4.74 -21.56
CA GLU A 255 -3.96 -5.92 -22.19
C GLU A 255 -5.45 -6.08 -21.91
N ALA A 256 -5.96 -5.54 -20.78
CA ALA A 256 -7.36 -5.58 -20.39
C ALA A 256 -8.12 -4.26 -20.70
N THR A 257 -7.46 -3.33 -21.39
CA THR A 257 -8.12 -2.19 -22.03
C THR A 257 -8.17 -2.40 -23.54
N ARG A 258 -8.90 -1.55 -24.25
CA ARG A 258 -8.87 -1.49 -25.72
C ARG A 258 -7.73 -0.59 -26.22
N SER A 259 -6.53 -0.79 -25.70
CA SER A 259 -5.37 0.04 -26.03
C SER A 259 -5.05 0.00 -27.53
N GLY A 260 -5.04 1.18 -28.17
CA GLY A 260 -4.69 1.35 -29.58
C GLY A 260 -3.19 1.53 -29.85
N LEU A 261 -2.37 1.58 -28.80
CA LEU A 261 -0.92 1.85 -28.86
C LEU A 261 -0.09 0.83 -29.68
N GLY A 262 -0.61 -0.36 -29.98
CA GLY A 262 0.11 -1.37 -30.76
C GLY A 262 1.42 -1.82 -30.09
N ARG A 263 2.57 -1.40 -30.64
CA ARG A 263 3.92 -1.68 -30.09
C ARG A 263 4.49 -0.52 -29.27
N SER A 264 3.86 0.64 -29.30
CA SER A 264 4.29 1.81 -28.52
C SER A 264 4.03 1.58 -27.04
N MET A 265 4.92 2.08 -26.20
CA MET A 265 4.79 2.02 -24.74
C MET A 265 3.96 3.21 -24.24
N PRO A 266 3.12 3.02 -23.20
CA PRO A 266 2.48 4.15 -22.53
C PRO A 266 3.55 5.03 -21.88
N GLY A 267 3.36 6.35 -21.93
CA GLY A 267 4.28 7.29 -21.31
C GLY A 267 5.68 7.37 -21.94
N GLU A 268 5.89 6.88 -23.17
CA GLU A 268 7.23 6.88 -23.79
C GLU A 268 7.81 8.29 -23.96
N GLN A 269 6.96 9.27 -24.31
CA GLN A 269 7.37 10.66 -24.58
C GLN A 269 7.11 11.61 -23.40
N SER A 270 6.00 11.44 -22.69
CA SER A 270 5.58 12.27 -21.55
C SER A 270 4.51 11.56 -20.74
N GLY A 271 4.25 12.02 -19.51
CA GLY A 271 3.19 11.48 -18.65
C GLY A 271 3.51 10.10 -18.05
N PHE A 272 4.79 9.69 -18.04
CA PHE A 272 5.20 8.40 -17.48
C PHE A 272 4.92 8.31 -15.97
N TRP A 273 4.90 9.43 -15.26
CA TRP A 273 4.59 9.50 -13.84
C TRP A 273 3.24 8.87 -13.49
N LEU A 274 2.22 9.00 -14.35
CA LEU A 274 0.90 8.46 -14.06
C LEU A 274 0.84 6.95 -14.35
N VAL A 275 1.66 6.45 -15.27
CA VAL A 275 1.82 5.01 -15.53
C VAL A 275 2.36 4.32 -14.27
N GLU A 276 3.43 4.86 -13.69
CA GLU A 276 4.03 4.33 -12.46
C GLU A 276 3.23 4.69 -11.21
N GLY A 277 2.63 5.88 -11.19
CA GLY A 277 1.84 6.39 -10.10
C GLY A 277 0.56 5.59 -9.87
N ILE A 278 -0.16 5.20 -10.94
CA ILE A 278 -1.38 4.39 -10.82
C ILE A 278 -1.09 2.93 -10.44
N ALA A 279 0.06 2.40 -10.87
CA ALA A 279 0.53 1.10 -10.43
C ALA A 279 0.93 1.13 -8.94
N GLY A 280 1.66 2.17 -8.52
CA GLY A 280 2.03 2.40 -7.13
C GLY A 280 0.83 2.72 -6.22
N TYR A 281 -0.22 3.34 -6.75
CA TYR A 281 -1.49 3.49 -6.05
C TYR A 281 -2.11 2.12 -5.74
N PHE A 282 -2.04 1.15 -6.65
CA PHE A 282 -2.57 -0.20 -6.44
C PHE A 282 -1.74 -1.08 -5.52
N GLU A 283 -0.51 -0.70 -5.18
CA GLU A 283 0.23 -1.32 -4.08
C GLU A 283 -0.53 -1.19 -2.75
N SER A 284 -1.37 -0.16 -2.62
CA SER A 284 -2.26 0.02 -1.48
C SER A 284 -3.48 -0.90 -1.49
N LEU A 285 -3.70 -1.74 -2.51
CA LEU A 285 -4.83 -2.67 -2.52
C LEU A 285 -4.81 -3.56 -1.26
N PHE A 286 -5.82 -3.44 -0.42
CA PHE A 286 -6.07 -4.37 0.66
C PHE A 286 -7.27 -5.24 0.28
N VAL A 287 -7.16 -6.55 0.47
CA VAL A 287 -8.24 -7.48 0.14
C VAL A 287 -8.70 -8.17 1.41
N GLY A 288 -9.83 -7.69 1.96
CA GLY A 288 -10.48 -8.27 3.12
C GLY A 288 -11.28 -9.54 2.79
N ASP A 289 -12.18 -9.89 3.69
CA ASP A 289 -13.04 -11.06 3.55
C ASP A 289 -14.24 -10.78 2.64
N THR A 290 -14.81 -9.58 2.74
CA THR A 290 -16.00 -9.17 1.99
C THR A 290 -15.68 -8.11 0.92
N PHE A 291 -14.89 -7.10 1.24
CA PHE A 291 -14.53 -6.04 0.31
C PHE A 291 -13.01 -5.91 0.14
N ALA A 292 -12.62 -5.15 -0.87
CA ALA A 292 -11.26 -4.66 -1.02
C ALA A 292 -11.25 -3.13 -1.00
N THR A 293 -10.13 -2.55 -0.58
CA THR A 293 -9.91 -1.10 -0.60
C THR A 293 -8.64 -0.77 -1.35
N VAL A 294 -8.60 0.35 -2.07
CA VAL A 294 -7.41 0.91 -2.72
C VAL A 294 -7.34 2.40 -2.36
N GLY A 295 -6.18 2.88 -1.97
CA GLY A 295 -5.99 4.20 -1.39
C GLY A 295 -5.81 4.15 0.13
N GLY A 296 -6.03 5.29 0.77
CA GLY A 296 -6.07 5.42 2.22
C GLY A 296 -4.80 6.00 2.83
N TRP A 297 -4.95 6.75 3.91
CA TRP A 297 -3.84 7.39 4.63
C TRP A 297 -2.80 6.39 5.15
N ASP A 298 -3.21 5.13 5.34
CA ASP A 298 -2.44 3.98 5.82
C ASP A 298 -1.70 3.24 4.68
N SER A 299 -1.74 3.76 3.46
CA SER A 299 -0.91 3.28 2.35
C SER A 299 0.58 3.31 2.74
N PRO A 300 1.35 2.23 2.54
CA PRO A 300 2.78 2.21 2.84
C PRO A 300 3.55 3.33 2.12
N ARG A 301 3.20 3.61 0.86
CA ARG A 301 3.84 4.67 0.06
C ARG A 301 3.56 6.07 0.61
N LEU A 302 2.37 6.30 1.17
CA LEU A 302 2.03 7.60 1.76
C LEU A 302 2.75 7.88 3.06
N GLN A 303 3.24 6.88 3.80
CA GLN A 303 4.07 7.12 4.99
C GLN A 303 5.36 7.85 4.60
N PHE A 304 6.04 7.36 3.56
CA PHE A 304 7.23 8.00 2.99
C PHE A 304 6.91 9.34 2.31
N GLY A 305 5.79 9.42 1.59
CA GLY A 305 5.33 10.66 0.97
C GLY A 305 5.11 11.77 2.00
N ARG A 306 4.49 11.42 3.13
CA ARG A 306 4.23 12.31 4.26
C ARG A 306 5.52 12.80 4.91
N TYR A 307 6.44 11.89 5.26
CA TYR A 307 7.74 12.27 5.79
C TYR A 307 8.48 13.24 4.84
N ARG A 308 8.60 12.87 3.56
CA ARG A 308 9.32 13.67 2.56
C ARG A 308 8.74 15.08 2.43
N THR A 309 7.41 15.19 2.40
CA THR A 309 6.73 16.46 2.15
C THR A 309 6.60 17.30 3.41
N LEU A 310 6.07 16.73 4.50
CA LEU A 310 5.74 17.48 5.71
C LEU A 310 6.97 17.76 6.57
N VAL A 311 7.92 16.82 6.63
CA VAL A 311 9.15 16.93 7.44
C VAL A 311 10.33 17.38 6.57
N GLY A 312 10.57 16.68 5.46
CA GLY A 312 11.70 16.94 4.57
C GLY A 312 11.58 18.21 3.72
N GLY A 313 10.39 18.82 3.64
CA GLY A 313 10.13 19.98 2.79
C GLY A 313 10.31 19.70 1.29
N ASP A 314 10.29 18.43 0.90
CA ASP A 314 10.49 18.01 -0.48
C ASP A 314 9.20 18.15 -1.30
N GLN A 315 9.30 18.71 -2.51
CA GLN A 315 8.17 19.06 -3.36
C GLN A 315 8.46 18.75 -4.83
N MET A 316 7.44 18.28 -5.54
CA MET A 316 7.45 18.10 -6.99
C MET A 316 6.04 18.23 -7.53
N SER A 317 5.82 19.13 -8.50
CA SER A 317 4.49 19.40 -9.05
C SER A 317 4.09 18.37 -10.11
N ILE A 318 2.79 18.31 -10.42
CA ILE A 318 2.29 17.50 -11.55
C ILE A 318 2.90 17.96 -12.87
N ASP A 319 3.10 19.28 -13.06
CA ASP A 319 3.73 19.82 -14.27
C ASP A 319 5.17 19.31 -14.43
N GLU A 320 5.96 19.27 -13.35
CA GLU A 320 7.32 18.72 -13.40
C GLU A 320 7.29 17.23 -13.76
N LEU A 321 6.41 16.47 -13.10
CA LEU A 321 6.25 15.03 -13.32
C LEU A 321 5.78 14.69 -14.75
N GLN A 322 4.89 15.51 -15.32
CA GLN A 322 4.25 15.26 -16.61
C GLN A 322 5.22 15.39 -17.80
N ILE A 323 6.28 16.19 -17.67
CA ILE A 323 7.27 16.40 -18.73
C ILE A 323 8.03 15.10 -19.03
N ASP A 324 8.34 14.31 -18.00
CA ASP A 324 9.18 13.14 -18.16
C ASP A 324 8.45 11.99 -18.90
N GLY A 325 9.01 11.61 -20.05
CA GLY A 325 8.77 10.31 -20.66
C GLY A 325 9.61 9.22 -19.98
N ARG A 326 9.32 7.95 -20.27
CA ARG A 326 9.95 6.77 -19.64
C ARG A 326 11.48 6.84 -19.56
N LEU A 327 12.15 7.10 -20.68
CA LEU A 327 13.62 7.17 -20.71
C LEU A 327 14.19 8.39 -19.99
N ALA A 328 13.45 9.50 -19.93
CA ALA A 328 13.86 10.70 -19.21
C ALA A 328 13.79 10.46 -17.69
N ALA A 329 12.67 9.93 -17.20
CA ALA A 329 12.49 9.53 -15.81
C ALA A 329 13.59 8.54 -15.35
N GLN A 330 13.87 7.52 -16.15
CA GLN A 330 14.87 6.50 -15.84
C GLN A 330 16.32 7.02 -15.76
N LYS A 331 16.61 8.18 -16.35
CA LYS A 331 17.94 8.82 -16.33
C LYS A 331 18.10 9.83 -15.21
N ARG A 332 17.04 10.10 -14.44
CA ARG A 332 17.10 11.05 -13.33
C ARG A 332 18.05 10.55 -12.24
N GLY A 333 18.91 11.44 -11.73
CA GLY A 333 19.75 11.17 -10.57
C GLY A 333 18.93 11.01 -9.27
N ASP A 334 17.71 11.54 -9.25
CA ASP A 334 16.78 11.52 -8.12
C ASP A 334 15.56 10.62 -8.39
N ILE A 335 15.70 9.54 -9.17
CA ILE A 335 14.57 8.70 -9.61
C ILE A 335 13.68 8.19 -8.46
N ALA A 336 14.25 7.83 -7.30
CA ALA A 336 13.48 7.41 -6.13
C ALA A 336 12.58 8.53 -5.58
N ARG A 337 13.08 9.78 -5.59
CA ARG A 337 12.32 10.98 -5.24
C ARG A 337 11.19 11.22 -6.23
N TRP A 338 11.47 11.06 -7.52
CA TRP A 338 10.48 11.20 -8.58
C TRP A 338 9.35 10.17 -8.44
N TYR A 339 9.66 8.89 -8.21
CA TYR A 339 8.66 7.85 -7.96
C TYR A 339 7.79 8.15 -6.73
N ALA A 340 8.41 8.58 -5.63
CA ALA A 340 7.67 8.93 -4.41
C ALA A 340 6.63 10.03 -4.66
N HIS A 341 7.00 11.08 -5.41
CA HIS A 341 6.08 12.15 -5.76
C HIS A 341 5.03 11.74 -6.80
N ALA A 342 5.40 10.93 -7.80
CA ALA A 342 4.46 10.39 -8.77
C ALA A 342 3.32 9.59 -8.09
N ILE A 343 3.68 8.73 -7.13
CA ILE A 343 2.72 7.92 -6.37
C ILE A 343 1.90 8.80 -5.42
N THR A 344 2.54 9.74 -4.72
CA THR A 344 1.87 10.68 -3.80
C THR A 344 0.82 11.54 -4.52
N GLN A 345 1.17 12.12 -5.67
CA GLN A 345 0.23 12.91 -6.47
C GLN A 345 -0.91 12.04 -7.02
N THR A 346 -0.64 10.79 -7.38
CA THR A 346 -1.69 9.87 -7.83
C THR A 346 -2.65 9.55 -6.70
N HIS A 347 -2.16 9.24 -5.49
CA HIS A 347 -3.00 9.09 -4.30
C HIS A 347 -3.84 10.34 -4.06
N ARG A 348 -3.24 11.54 -4.07
CA ARG A 348 -3.99 12.79 -3.90
C ARG A 348 -5.15 12.90 -4.88
N LEU A 349 -4.88 12.77 -6.18
CA LEU A 349 -5.89 12.90 -7.24
C LEU A 349 -6.99 11.83 -7.17
N MET A 350 -6.69 10.67 -6.60
CA MET A 350 -7.64 9.58 -6.46
C MET A 350 -8.44 9.69 -5.15
N ASP A 351 -7.81 10.08 -4.04
CA ASP A 351 -8.33 9.93 -2.67
C ASP A 351 -8.72 11.27 -2.00
N ASP A 352 -8.51 12.44 -2.62
CA ASP A 352 -8.84 13.75 -2.02
C ASP A 352 -10.34 14.13 -2.04
N GLY A 353 -11.19 13.22 -2.52
CA GLY A 353 -12.64 13.43 -2.62
C GLY A 353 -13.09 14.29 -3.80
N ASN A 354 -12.18 14.84 -4.60
CA ASN A 354 -12.53 15.66 -5.75
C ASN A 354 -12.81 14.79 -6.98
N ALA A 355 -14.09 14.63 -7.32
CA ALA A 355 -14.53 13.85 -8.49
C ALA A 355 -13.92 14.35 -9.82
N SER A 356 -13.67 15.66 -9.98
CA SER A 356 -13.04 16.19 -11.20
C SER A 356 -11.59 15.72 -11.33
N ASP A 357 -10.84 15.65 -10.24
CA ASP A 357 -9.45 15.19 -10.24
C ASP A 357 -9.39 13.71 -10.64
N ARG A 358 -10.29 12.88 -10.09
CA ARG A 358 -10.40 11.46 -10.47
C ARG A 358 -10.80 11.26 -11.93
N ILE A 359 -11.81 11.99 -12.42
CA ILE A 359 -12.20 11.93 -13.84
C ILE A 359 -11.02 12.35 -14.73
N TRP A 360 -10.29 13.40 -14.35
CA TRP A 360 -9.10 13.84 -15.09
C TRP A 360 -8.04 12.73 -15.17
N VAL A 361 -7.78 12.01 -14.07
CA VAL A 361 -6.90 10.83 -14.08
C VAL A 361 -7.38 9.79 -15.10
N TYR A 362 -8.68 9.50 -15.17
CA TYR A 362 -9.21 8.55 -16.16
C TYR A 362 -9.05 9.03 -17.59
N GLN A 363 -9.22 10.32 -17.85
CA GLN A 363 -8.94 10.91 -19.16
C GLN A 363 -7.46 10.79 -19.53
N GLN A 364 -6.55 11.08 -18.59
CA GLN A 364 -5.11 10.95 -18.84
C GLN A 364 -4.70 9.51 -19.09
N LEU A 365 -5.23 8.55 -18.31
CA LEU A 365 -5.00 7.12 -18.54
C LEU A 365 -5.56 6.69 -19.91
N ALA A 366 -6.79 7.10 -20.26
CA ALA A 366 -7.34 6.79 -21.57
C ALA A 366 -6.45 7.33 -22.71
N ASN A 367 -5.92 8.55 -22.57
CA ASN A 367 -5.00 9.13 -23.54
C ASN A 367 -3.66 8.38 -23.62
N LEU A 368 -3.03 8.12 -22.46
CA LEU A 368 -1.74 7.43 -22.36
C LEU A 368 -1.77 6.04 -22.97
N TYR A 369 -2.92 5.36 -22.87
CA TYR A 369 -3.12 4.00 -23.39
C TYR A 369 -3.85 3.96 -24.75
N ASP A 370 -4.16 5.11 -25.37
CA ASP A 370 -4.94 5.22 -26.62
C ASP A 370 -6.26 4.42 -26.56
N VAL A 371 -7.03 4.63 -25.49
CA VAL A 371 -8.32 3.98 -25.23
C VAL A 371 -9.45 4.95 -25.57
N LYS A 372 -10.33 4.52 -26.49
CA LYS A 372 -11.55 5.28 -26.84
C LYS A 372 -12.65 5.03 -25.81
N ALA A 373 -12.63 5.80 -24.72
CA ALA A 373 -13.67 5.78 -23.69
C ALA A 373 -14.53 7.04 -23.74
N LYS A 374 -15.82 6.90 -23.38
CA LYS A 374 -16.72 8.04 -23.17
C LYS A 374 -16.64 8.43 -21.70
N LEU A 375 -15.84 9.45 -21.41
CA LEU A 375 -15.63 9.98 -20.06
C LEU A 375 -16.26 11.37 -19.96
N PRO A 376 -16.78 11.79 -18.78
CA PRO A 376 -17.17 13.18 -18.55
C PRO A 376 -15.98 14.12 -18.76
N ASP A 377 -16.28 15.40 -19.03
CA ASP A 377 -15.25 16.44 -19.04
C ASP A 377 -14.74 16.70 -17.62
N ALA A 378 -13.43 16.94 -17.48
CA ALA A 378 -12.80 17.29 -16.22
C ALA A 378 -11.83 18.45 -16.42
N LYS A 379 -11.73 19.30 -15.39
CA LYS A 379 -10.71 20.33 -15.37
C LYS A 379 -9.38 19.70 -14.98
N SER A 380 -8.29 20.20 -15.58
CA SER A 380 -6.95 19.86 -15.10
C SER A 380 -6.84 20.26 -13.63
N PRO A 381 -6.27 19.39 -12.76
CA PRO A 381 -5.98 19.76 -11.38
C PRO A 381 -5.07 20.98 -11.36
N ASN A 382 -5.19 21.83 -10.33
CA ASN A 382 -4.35 23.01 -10.22
C ASN A 382 -2.86 22.59 -10.10
N PRO A 383 -2.01 22.94 -11.07
CA PRO A 383 -0.63 22.44 -11.10
C PRO A 383 0.28 23.07 -10.05
N SER A 384 -0.11 24.19 -9.42
CA SER A 384 0.77 25.02 -8.59
C SER A 384 0.68 24.79 -7.08
N GLY A 385 -0.13 23.86 -6.58
CA GLY A 385 -0.47 23.81 -5.15
C GLY A 385 0.35 22.81 -4.33
N ASP A 386 1.55 23.18 -3.88
CA ASP A 386 2.20 22.54 -2.72
C ASP A 386 1.22 22.42 -1.55
N GLU A 387 0.45 23.48 -1.31
CA GLU A 387 -0.59 23.55 -0.28
C GLU A 387 -1.60 22.41 -0.37
N ASN A 388 -2.04 22.00 -1.57
CA ASN A 388 -3.01 20.91 -1.74
C ASN A 388 -2.40 19.55 -1.37
N THR A 389 -1.13 19.33 -1.71
CA THR A 389 -0.45 18.06 -1.41
C THR A 389 -0.17 17.96 0.09
N ARG A 390 0.28 19.06 0.70
CA ARG A 390 0.49 19.14 2.16
C ARG A 390 -0.82 18.94 2.91
N ALA A 391 -1.90 19.60 2.49
CA ALA A 391 -3.22 19.45 3.10
C ALA A 391 -3.73 18.01 3.01
N PHE A 392 -3.56 17.34 1.86
CA PHE A 392 -3.93 15.93 1.69
C PHE A 392 -3.13 14.99 2.61
N LEU A 393 -1.83 15.25 2.80
CA LEU A 393 -0.97 14.40 3.64
C LEU A 393 -1.12 14.66 5.13
N ALA A 394 -1.56 15.87 5.51
CA ALA A 394 -1.74 16.31 6.89
C ALA A 394 -3.07 15.83 7.44
N ILE A 395 -3.05 14.71 8.16
CA ILE A 395 -4.25 14.11 8.76
C ILE A 395 -4.46 14.60 10.21
N ASP A 396 -5.67 14.45 10.71
CA ASP A 396 -6.07 14.80 12.08
C ASP A 396 -6.77 13.62 12.79
N ASP A 397 -7.23 13.85 14.01
CA ASP A 397 -7.93 12.84 14.81
C ASP A 397 -9.22 12.34 14.14
N GLU A 398 -9.98 13.22 13.50
CA GLU A 398 -11.24 12.87 12.83
C GLU A 398 -10.95 11.91 11.68
N THR A 399 -9.99 12.27 10.83
CA THR A 399 -9.50 11.40 9.75
C THR A 399 -9.13 10.00 10.25
N LEU A 400 -8.37 9.89 11.36
CA LEU A 400 -7.96 8.59 11.92
C LEU A 400 -9.09 7.80 12.58
N ILE A 401 -10.11 8.47 13.13
CA ILE A 401 -11.25 7.84 13.77
C ILE A 401 -12.21 7.28 12.72
N ASP A 402 -12.47 8.06 11.68
CA ASP A 402 -13.40 7.68 10.62
C ASP A 402 -12.77 6.66 9.66
N ASN A 403 -11.45 6.73 9.48
CA ASN A 403 -10.69 5.85 8.58
C ASN A 403 -9.76 4.91 9.34
N ALA A 404 -10.33 3.99 10.13
CA ALA A 404 -9.52 2.99 10.82
C ALA A 404 -8.62 2.21 9.83
N PRO A 405 -7.37 1.87 10.22
CA PRO A 405 -6.45 1.17 9.32
C PRO A 405 -7.03 -0.19 8.92
N VAL A 406 -6.94 -0.53 7.64
CA VAL A 406 -7.46 -1.80 7.10
C VAL A 406 -6.42 -2.92 7.16
N ARG A 407 -5.18 -2.58 7.54
CA ARG A 407 -4.04 -3.51 7.61
C ARG A 407 -3.22 -3.26 8.88
N SER A 408 -2.42 -4.25 9.28
CA SER A 408 -1.35 -4.02 10.24
C SER A 408 -0.27 -3.14 9.61
N LEU A 409 0.15 -2.10 10.32
CA LEU A 409 1.13 -1.13 9.84
C LEU A 409 2.55 -1.60 10.16
N GLU A 410 3.41 -1.61 9.15
CA GLU A 410 4.87 -1.78 9.31
C GLU A 410 5.58 -0.43 9.44
N SER A 411 5.02 0.61 8.82
CA SER A 411 5.52 1.98 8.89
C SER A 411 4.37 2.90 9.26
N LEU A 412 4.62 3.81 10.19
CA LEU A 412 3.67 4.85 10.58
C LEU A 412 4.42 6.17 10.72
N CYS A 413 4.16 7.08 9.80
CA CYS A 413 4.62 8.46 9.90
C CYS A 413 3.42 9.36 10.10
N LEU A 414 3.39 10.09 11.20
CA LEU A 414 2.39 11.12 11.49
C LEU A 414 3.05 12.47 11.81
N ALA A 415 4.36 12.61 11.58
CA ALA A 415 5.03 13.89 11.73
C ALA A 415 4.46 14.96 10.82
N GLY A 416 4.27 16.14 11.40
CA GLY A 416 3.64 17.28 10.72
C GLY A 416 2.12 17.15 10.55
N CYS A 417 1.48 16.15 11.16
CA CYS A 417 0.03 16.02 11.24
C CYS A 417 -0.55 16.72 12.49
N GLN A 418 -1.88 16.77 12.58
CA GLN A 418 -2.62 17.38 13.68
C GLN A 418 -3.31 16.29 14.54
N VAL A 419 -2.53 15.30 14.96
CA VAL A 419 -3.01 14.11 15.67
C VAL A 419 -2.69 14.19 17.17
N THR A 420 -3.68 13.95 18.01
CA THR A 420 -3.55 13.87 19.47
C THR A 420 -3.55 12.41 19.95
N GLU A 421 -3.43 12.20 21.25
CA GLU A 421 -3.52 10.85 21.83
C GLU A 421 -4.86 10.15 21.52
N LYS A 422 -5.94 10.92 21.31
CA LYS A 422 -7.24 10.37 20.91
C LYS A 422 -7.17 9.72 19.53
N GLY A 423 -6.57 10.40 18.54
CA GLY A 423 -6.37 9.86 17.21
C GLY A 423 -5.40 8.67 17.21
N ILE A 424 -4.29 8.74 17.96
CA ILE A 424 -3.39 7.58 18.09
C ILE A 424 -4.11 6.37 18.68
N ALA A 425 -4.96 6.56 19.69
CA ALA A 425 -5.72 5.48 20.29
C ALA A 425 -6.72 4.82 19.33
N SER A 426 -7.25 5.53 18.33
CA SER A 426 -8.19 4.94 17.35
C SER A 426 -7.52 3.96 16.39
N ILE A 427 -6.22 4.12 16.12
CA ILE A 427 -5.44 3.23 15.26
C ILE A 427 -5.34 1.82 15.87
N GLY A 428 -5.29 1.73 17.20
CA GLY A 428 -5.09 0.48 17.94
C GLY A 428 -3.65 -0.06 17.83
N VAL A 429 -3.35 -1.15 18.55
CA VAL A 429 -1.99 -1.71 18.63
C VAL A 429 -1.51 -2.22 17.27
N GLN A 430 -0.30 -1.80 16.87
CA GLN A 430 0.38 -2.17 15.63
C GLN A 430 1.65 -2.99 15.94
N PRO A 431 1.56 -4.33 16.00
CA PRO A 431 2.67 -5.19 16.43
C PRO A 431 3.79 -5.36 15.40
N GLU A 432 3.56 -4.96 14.15
CA GLU A 432 4.47 -5.14 13.03
C GLU A 432 5.31 -3.89 12.71
N LEU A 433 5.18 -2.82 13.50
CA LEU A 433 5.90 -1.56 13.26
C LEU A 433 7.43 -1.74 13.31
N THR A 434 8.07 -1.37 12.20
CA THR A 434 9.51 -1.22 12.07
C THR A 434 9.93 0.26 12.02
N TRP A 435 9.03 1.14 11.58
CA TRP A 435 9.25 2.59 11.58
C TRP A 435 8.06 3.30 12.25
N LEU A 436 8.36 4.06 13.31
CA LEU A 436 7.40 4.89 14.02
C LEU A 436 7.92 6.33 14.11
N ASP A 437 7.22 7.24 13.44
CA ASP A 437 7.49 8.67 13.46
C ASP A 437 6.26 9.44 13.94
N LEU A 438 6.32 9.94 15.18
CA LEU A 438 5.29 10.74 15.83
C LEU A 438 5.80 12.15 16.15
N ALA A 439 6.84 12.61 15.44
CA ALA A 439 7.49 13.87 15.74
C ALA A 439 6.50 15.05 15.69
N ARG A 440 6.65 15.96 16.66
CA ARG A 440 5.90 17.22 16.78
C ARG A 440 4.40 17.04 16.99
N LEU A 441 3.99 15.88 17.51
CA LEU A 441 2.62 15.64 17.96
C LEU A 441 2.48 15.91 19.47
N PRO A 442 1.32 16.39 19.94
CA PRO A 442 1.02 16.57 21.37
C PRO A 442 0.71 15.23 22.05
N ILE A 443 1.67 14.30 22.05
CA ILE A 443 1.52 12.93 22.57
C ILE A 443 2.58 12.61 23.64
N GLY A 444 2.21 11.83 24.65
CA GLY A 444 3.09 11.36 25.71
C GLY A 444 3.40 9.85 25.62
N ASN A 445 3.99 9.33 26.70
CA ASN A 445 4.46 7.94 26.78
C ASN A 445 3.36 6.90 26.56
N ASP A 446 2.15 7.18 27.03
CA ASP A 446 1.02 6.24 26.96
C ASP A 446 0.53 6.04 25.52
N ALA A 447 0.53 7.09 24.70
CA ALA A 447 0.24 6.99 23.28
C ALA A 447 1.25 6.09 22.55
N VAL A 448 2.55 6.23 22.84
CA VAL A 448 3.61 5.38 22.27
C VAL A 448 3.42 3.91 22.66
N ARG A 449 3.12 3.64 23.93
CA ARG A 449 2.82 2.28 24.40
C ARG A 449 1.54 1.71 23.81
N GLY A 450 0.53 2.56 23.62
CA GLY A 450 -0.78 2.19 23.08
C GLY A 450 -0.71 1.79 21.61
N ILE A 451 0.05 2.54 20.80
CA ILE A 451 0.23 2.22 19.37
C ILE A 451 1.20 1.05 19.17
N ALA A 452 2.23 0.94 20.00
CA ALA A 452 3.26 -0.08 19.88
C ALA A 452 3.53 -0.74 21.24
N ALA A 453 2.74 -1.76 21.59
CA ALA A 453 2.87 -2.46 22.86
C ALA A 453 4.26 -3.11 23.07
N SER A 454 4.96 -3.46 21.99
CA SER A 454 6.33 -3.97 22.02
C SER A 454 7.19 -3.27 20.95
N PRO A 455 8.35 -2.71 21.30
CA PRO A 455 9.25 -2.06 20.35
C PRO A 455 10.25 -3.01 19.69
N ARG A 456 10.14 -4.33 19.88
CA ARG A 456 11.18 -5.28 19.44
C ARG A 456 11.44 -5.28 17.93
N LYS A 457 10.44 -4.91 17.12
CA LYS A 457 10.57 -4.80 15.65
C LYS A 457 10.97 -3.41 15.18
N ILE A 458 10.91 -2.39 16.05
CA ILE A 458 11.20 -1.01 15.67
C ILE A 458 12.69 -0.88 15.35
N GLU A 459 12.96 -0.43 14.13
CA GLU A 459 14.29 -0.10 13.62
C GLU A 459 14.50 1.42 13.57
N GLN A 460 13.45 2.20 13.32
CA GLN A 460 13.49 3.67 13.29
C GLN A 460 12.41 4.24 14.19
N LEU A 461 12.83 5.02 15.20
CA LEU A 461 11.94 5.70 16.12
C LEU A 461 12.27 7.19 16.18
N THR A 462 11.29 8.04 15.88
CA THR A 462 11.39 9.48 16.16
C THR A 462 10.19 9.96 16.93
N LEU A 463 10.50 10.63 18.04
CA LEU A 463 9.57 11.24 18.98
C LEU A 463 9.97 12.71 19.21
N GLU A 464 10.65 13.33 18.24
CA GLU A 464 11.12 14.71 18.29
C GLU A 464 9.99 15.64 18.75
N ALA A 465 10.26 16.50 19.73
CA ALA A 465 9.35 17.55 20.19
C ALA A 465 7.93 17.03 20.58
N THR A 466 7.87 15.83 21.14
CA THR A 466 6.68 15.28 21.80
C THR A 466 6.71 15.54 23.32
N GLN A 467 5.67 15.11 24.04
CA GLN A 467 5.61 15.20 25.51
C GLN A 467 6.22 13.96 26.19
N VAL A 468 6.96 13.13 25.46
CA VAL A 468 7.67 11.96 25.99
C VAL A 468 8.75 12.38 26.98
N ASP A 469 8.92 11.57 28.01
CA ASP A 469 9.95 11.74 29.03
C ASP A 469 10.61 10.39 29.40
N SER A 470 11.50 10.43 30.39
CA SER A 470 12.25 9.26 30.83
C SER A 470 11.40 8.14 31.43
N ASP A 471 10.10 8.32 31.66
CA ASP A 471 9.25 7.20 32.07
C ASP A 471 9.03 6.20 30.93
N LEU A 472 9.36 6.55 29.67
CA LEU A 472 9.37 5.62 28.53
C LEU A 472 10.63 4.73 28.47
N THR A 473 11.62 4.92 29.35
CA THR A 473 12.93 4.24 29.33
C THR A 473 12.84 2.72 29.20
N ASP A 474 12.02 2.06 30.01
CA ASP A 474 11.87 0.59 29.97
C ASP A 474 11.34 0.10 28.62
N TRP A 475 10.47 0.88 27.98
CA TRP A 475 9.95 0.55 26.66
C TRP A 475 11.08 0.71 25.64
N ILE A 476 11.77 1.85 25.61
CA ILE A 476 12.87 2.09 24.65
C ILE A 476 13.99 1.05 24.82
N GLY A 477 14.32 0.63 26.04
CA GLY A 477 15.33 -0.42 26.29
C GLY A 477 14.97 -1.80 25.71
N ASN A 478 13.71 -2.04 25.36
CA ASN A 478 13.28 -3.26 24.65
C ASN A 478 13.37 -3.16 23.12
N ALA A 479 13.72 -1.98 22.56
CA ALA A 479 13.88 -1.74 21.12
C ALA A 479 15.21 -2.30 20.58
N VAL A 480 15.43 -3.61 20.72
CA VAL A 480 16.73 -4.26 20.45
C VAL A 480 17.18 -4.21 18.98
N ASN A 481 16.27 -3.89 18.05
CA ASN A 481 16.57 -3.76 16.61
C ASN A 481 16.76 -2.31 16.15
N LEU A 482 16.73 -1.35 17.08
CA LEU A 482 16.82 0.08 16.76
C LEU A 482 18.13 0.40 16.04
N ARG A 483 17.99 1.17 14.96
CA ARG A 483 19.06 1.68 14.08
C ARG A 483 19.15 3.19 14.13
N GLU A 484 18.01 3.85 14.31
CA GLU A 484 17.89 5.29 14.38
C GLU A 484 16.94 5.66 15.52
N LEU A 485 17.40 6.53 16.42
CA LEU A 485 16.63 7.07 17.53
C LEU A 485 16.71 8.59 17.51
N ASP A 486 15.55 9.24 17.50
CA ASP A 486 15.44 10.67 17.69
C ASP A 486 14.48 11.00 18.85
N LEU A 487 15.04 11.54 19.92
CA LEU A 487 14.35 12.02 21.10
C LEU A 487 14.56 13.53 21.29
N SER A 488 14.98 14.22 20.24
CA SER A 488 15.29 15.65 20.30
C SER A 488 14.10 16.44 20.85
N TRP A 489 14.36 17.43 21.69
CA TRP A 489 13.36 18.31 22.29
C TRP A 489 12.32 17.60 23.16
N THR A 490 12.62 16.39 23.65
CA THR A 490 11.82 15.70 24.67
C THR A 490 12.40 15.92 26.08
N ARG A 491 11.70 15.45 27.11
CA ARG A 491 12.14 15.58 28.52
C ARG A 491 12.95 14.38 29.01
N THR A 492 13.58 13.63 28.11
CA THR A 492 14.40 12.46 28.47
C THR A 492 15.77 12.84 29.03
N ASP A 493 16.31 12.00 29.91
CA ASP A 493 17.61 12.15 30.58
C ASP A 493 18.53 10.92 30.38
N ASP A 494 19.67 10.89 31.07
CA ASP A 494 20.71 9.85 30.96
C ASP A 494 20.19 8.40 31.12
N ARG A 495 19.04 8.20 31.78
CA ARG A 495 18.41 6.87 31.92
C ARG A 495 18.10 6.23 30.58
N VAL A 496 17.66 7.03 29.59
CA VAL A 496 17.32 6.49 28.27
C VAL A 496 18.57 5.96 27.55
N ILE A 497 19.69 6.66 27.68
CA ILE A 497 20.97 6.25 27.09
C ILE A 497 21.50 4.98 27.75
N ALA A 498 21.35 4.85 29.07
CA ALA A 498 21.71 3.62 29.77
C ALA A 498 20.86 2.42 29.32
N ALA A 499 19.57 2.63 29.06
CA ALA A 499 18.64 1.55 28.70
C ALA A 499 18.80 1.04 27.26
N ILE A 500 19.34 1.83 26.34
CA ILE A 500 19.53 1.44 24.93
C ILE A 500 20.82 0.63 24.68
N GLU A 501 21.54 0.21 25.72
CA GLU A 501 22.69 -0.69 25.62
C GLU A 501 22.42 -1.97 24.79
N PRO A 502 21.22 -2.60 24.85
CA PRO A 502 20.89 -3.76 24.01
C PRO A 502 20.73 -3.47 22.52
N ALA A 503 20.54 -2.21 22.10
CA ALA A 503 20.33 -1.82 20.71
C ALA A 503 21.66 -1.80 19.92
N LYS A 504 22.27 -2.97 19.73
CA LYS A 504 23.61 -3.11 19.13
C LYS A 504 23.73 -2.64 17.68
N LYS A 505 22.60 -2.39 17.00
CA LYS A 505 22.53 -1.91 15.62
C LYS A 505 22.36 -0.38 15.51
N LEU A 506 22.29 0.33 16.64
CA LEU A 506 22.04 1.76 16.67
C LEU A 506 23.19 2.51 15.98
N SER A 507 22.84 3.25 14.94
CA SER A 507 23.77 3.95 14.06
C SER A 507 23.58 5.46 14.08
N VAL A 508 22.40 5.93 14.45
CA VAL A 508 22.07 7.35 14.51
C VAL A 508 21.34 7.64 15.83
N LEU A 509 21.83 8.63 16.59
CA LEU A 509 21.29 9.03 17.88
C LEU A 509 21.13 10.55 17.95
N TRP A 510 19.89 11.05 17.95
CA TRP A 510 19.59 12.47 18.07
C TRP A 510 19.00 12.77 19.45
N MET A 511 19.72 13.58 20.22
CA MET A 511 19.38 13.94 21.60
C MET A 511 19.34 15.46 21.79
N THR A 512 19.20 16.22 20.70
CA THR A 512 19.25 17.69 20.72
C THR A 512 18.24 18.26 21.70
N GLY A 513 18.64 19.16 22.60
CA GLY A 513 17.69 19.82 23.51
C GLY A 513 17.09 18.92 24.60
N THR A 514 17.64 17.72 24.81
CA THR A 514 17.26 16.82 25.92
C THR A 514 18.03 17.13 27.21
N GLN A 515 17.77 16.39 28.28
CA GLN A 515 18.37 16.62 29.60
C GLN A 515 19.63 15.78 29.87
N ILE A 516 20.16 15.07 28.87
CA ILE A 516 21.36 14.24 29.04
C ILE A 516 22.58 15.08 29.45
N THR A 517 23.50 14.45 30.18
CA THR A 517 24.69 15.06 30.76
C THR A 517 25.95 14.30 30.36
N ASP A 518 27.10 14.68 30.92
CA ASP A 518 28.35 13.94 30.78
C ASP A 518 28.25 12.47 31.27
N GLU A 519 27.22 12.12 32.07
CA GLU A 519 26.96 10.74 32.53
C GLU A 519 26.61 9.79 31.39
N SER A 520 26.08 10.29 30.27
CA SER A 520 25.78 9.49 29.08
C SER A 520 27.02 9.15 28.23
N ILE A 521 28.12 9.89 28.39
CA ILE A 521 29.27 9.83 27.48
C ILE A 521 29.94 8.44 27.44
N PRO A 522 30.19 7.75 28.56
CA PRO A 522 30.78 6.41 28.51
C PRO A 522 29.91 5.41 27.72
N GLN A 523 28.59 5.50 27.87
CA GLN A 523 27.61 4.61 27.23
C GLN A 523 27.53 4.90 25.73
N ILE A 524 27.42 6.18 25.34
CA ILE A 524 27.43 6.58 23.92
C ILE A 524 28.75 6.14 23.26
N SER A 525 29.88 6.30 23.95
CA SER A 525 31.19 5.89 23.45
C SER A 525 31.32 4.38 23.24
N ALA A 526 30.53 3.56 23.94
CA ALA A 526 30.53 2.11 23.82
C ALA A 526 29.66 1.58 22.66
N MET A 527 28.89 2.45 21.99
CA MET A 527 28.03 2.06 20.87
C MET A 527 28.85 1.85 19.60
N GLN A 528 29.13 0.59 19.27
CA GLN A 528 30.09 0.20 18.22
C GLN A 528 29.65 0.56 16.79
N GLU A 529 28.34 0.55 16.53
CA GLU A 529 27.77 0.84 15.20
C GLU A 529 27.37 2.32 15.01
N LEU A 530 27.60 3.16 16.03
CA LEU A 530 27.19 4.56 16.04
C LEU A 530 28.00 5.35 15.01
N LYS A 531 27.29 5.96 14.05
CA LYS A 531 27.87 6.77 12.97
C LYS A 531 27.62 8.25 13.15
N SER A 532 26.51 8.62 13.77
CA SER A 532 26.14 10.01 14.02
C SER A 532 25.49 10.17 15.37
N VAL A 533 25.90 11.20 16.11
CA VAL A 533 25.32 11.56 17.39
C VAL A 533 25.16 13.07 17.49
N ASP A 534 23.98 13.52 17.87
CA ASP A 534 23.71 14.92 18.16
C ASP A 534 23.33 15.09 19.63
N VAL A 535 24.15 15.86 20.35
CA VAL A 535 23.93 16.23 21.75
C VAL A 535 23.92 17.75 21.92
N GLN A 536 23.65 18.51 20.85
CA GLN A 536 23.56 19.96 20.92
C GLN A 536 22.44 20.41 21.86
N ARG A 537 22.65 21.53 22.55
CA ARG A 537 21.66 22.11 23.47
C ARG A 537 21.24 21.16 24.62
N THR A 538 22.11 20.23 24.98
CA THR A 538 21.96 19.37 26.18
C THR A 538 22.80 19.92 27.34
N ASN A 539 22.88 19.17 28.45
CA ASN A 539 23.78 19.47 29.57
C ASN A 539 25.16 18.80 29.44
N VAL A 540 25.48 18.19 28.28
CA VAL A 540 26.83 17.70 27.98
C VAL A 540 27.80 18.88 27.90
N THR A 541 28.87 18.83 28.67
CA THR A 541 29.85 19.91 28.74
C THR A 541 30.80 19.88 27.55
N ALA A 542 31.53 20.97 27.32
CA ALA A 542 32.61 20.98 26.33
C ALA A 542 33.65 19.88 26.59
N SER A 543 33.90 19.53 27.85
CA SER A 543 34.78 18.43 28.23
C SER A 543 34.17 17.06 27.89
N GLY A 544 32.86 16.89 28.08
CA GLY A 544 32.11 15.71 27.64
C GLY A 544 32.20 15.50 26.14
N ILE A 545 31.97 16.56 25.35
CA ILE A 545 32.12 16.53 23.87
C ILE A 545 33.55 16.15 23.46
N GLU A 546 34.56 16.74 24.08
CA GLU A 546 35.97 16.42 23.78
C GLU A 546 36.30 14.97 24.14
N SER A 547 35.72 14.45 25.23
CA SER A 547 35.88 13.05 25.62
C SER A 547 35.21 12.12 24.61
N LEU A 548 34.01 12.48 24.15
CA LEU A 548 33.29 11.74 23.10
C LEU A 548 34.07 11.72 21.78
N ARG A 549 34.60 12.87 21.33
CA ARG A 549 35.45 12.97 20.12
C ARG A 549 36.67 12.07 20.17
N LYS A 550 37.24 11.82 21.35
CA LYS A 550 38.38 10.92 21.53
C LYS A 550 37.98 9.45 21.57
N ALA A 551 36.75 9.15 21.99
CA ALA A 551 36.31 7.80 22.28
C ALA A 551 35.51 7.14 21.13
N THR A 552 34.96 7.93 20.21
CA THR A 552 34.21 7.42 19.04
C THR A 552 34.66 8.04 17.72
N SER A 553 34.43 7.31 16.62
CA SER A 553 34.58 7.82 15.25
C SER A 553 33.27 8.36 14.67
N ALA A 554 32.18 8.37 15.45
CA ALA A 554 30.91 8.93 15.02
C ALA A 554 31.03 10.43 14.71
N ASP A 555 30.24 10.90 13.76
CA ASP A 555 30.06 12.32 13.50
C ASP A 555 29.27 12.96 14.65
N ILE A 556 29.86 13.96 15.29
CA ILE A 556 29.31 14.58 16.51
C ILE A 556 28.78 15.96 16.17
N ASN A 557 27.49 16.16 16.41
CA ASN A 557 26.70 17.37 16.14
C ASN A 557 26.70 17.76 14.65
N PRO A 558 26.25 16.87 13.75
CA PRO A 558 26.37 17.05 12.29
C PRO A 558 25.52 18.20 11.72
N LEU A 559 24.47 18.64 12.41
CA LEU A 559 23.56 19.68 11.90
C LEU A 559 23.98 21.12 12.24
N GLU A 560 25.10 21.32 12.94
CA GLU A 560 25.63 22.62 13.38
C GLU A 560 24.53 23.66 13.67
N LEU A 561 23.68 23.39 14.67
CA LEU A 561 22.62 24.31 15.04
C LEU A 561 23.22 25.64 15.55
N ARG A 562 23.14 26.68 14.72
CA ARG A 562 23.60 28.03 15.11
C ARG A 562 22.84 28.47 16.35
N THR A 563 23.59 28.94 17.35
CA THR A 563 23.00 29.74 18.43
C THR A 563 22.50 31.02 17.80
N ALA A 564 21.23 31.38 18.00
CA ALA A 564 20.84 32.77 17.87
C ALA A 564 21.79 33.55 18.80
N THR A 565 22.60 34.44 18.23
CA THR A 565 23.48 35.32 19.01
C THR A 565 22.62 36.04 20.05
N PRO A 566 23.01 36.09 21.33
CA PRO A 566 22.19 36.62 22.42
C PRO A 566 21.66 38.03 22.18
#